data_AF-A0A3B9LGA0-F1
#
_entry.id   AF-A0A3B9LGA0-F1
#
_cell.length_a   1.000
_cell.length_b   1.000
_cell.length_c   1.000
_cell.angle_alpha   90.00
_cell.angle_beta   90.00
_cell.angle_gamma   90.00
#
_symmetry.space_group_name_H-M   'P 1'
#
loop_
_entity.id
_entity.type
_entity.pdbx_description
1 polymer ?
#
loop_
_entity_poly.entity_id
_entity_poly.type
_entity_poly.pdbx_seq_one_letter_code
_entity_poly.pdbx_strand_id
1 'polypeptide(L)'
;MSTTTTEPKTKQDYKVADISLADWGRKEISIAEKEMPGLMTIREKYAASKPLAGVRVTGSLHMTIQTAVLIETLVDLGASVRWASCNIFSTQDHAAAAIAKSGVSVFAWKGESLEEYWWCTYQALSHPDGKGPQLIVDDGGDATLLIHKGYELEEGSDWAKSKSANKEEQVIKDLLLETQRENPYRWHEVVKDWRGVSEETTT
;
A
#
# COMPACT_ATOMS: atom_id res chain seq x y z
N MET A 1 -41.55 -15.90 7.75
CA MET A 1 -40.86 -15.05 6.75
C MET A 1 -39.45 -14.84 7.27
N SER A 2 -38.47 -15.51 6.67
CA SER A 2 -37.07 -15.41 7.08
C SER A 2 -36.47 -14.20 6.39
N THR A 3 -36.17 -13.15 7.15
CA THR A 3 -35.44 -11.98 6.65
C THR A 3 -33.97 -12.35 6.52
N THR A 4 -33.56 -12.70 5.31
CA THR A 4 -32.16 -12.85 4.93
C THR A 4 -31.52 -11.46 4.97
N THR A 5 -30.80 -11.16 6.05
CA THR A 5 -29.92 -9.99 6.12
C THR A 5 -28.78 -10.23 5.13
N THR A 6 -28.86 -9.63 3.95
CA THR A 6 -27.71 -9.53 3.05
C THR A 6 -26.67 -8.65 3.73
N GLU A 7 -25.60 -9.27 4.25
CA GLU A 7 -24.37 -8.56 4.60
C GLU A 7 -23.89 -7.75 3.38
N PRO A 8 -23.45 -6.50 3.58
CA PRO A 8 -22.93 -5.71 2.47
C PRO A 8 -21.67 -6.41 1.98
N LYS A 9 -21.70 -6.88 0.71
CA LYS A 9 -20.48 -7.29 0.01
C LYS A 9 -19.51 -6.11 0.06
N THR A 10 -18.44 -6.25 0.83
CA THR A 10 -17.30 -5.33 0.78
C THR A 10 -16.88 -5.25 -0.69
N LYS A 11 -17.04 -4.06 -1.27
CA LYS A 11 -16.61 -3.76 -2.63
C LYS A 11 -15.11 -4.07 -2.68
N GLN A 12 -14.70 -4.96 -3.60
CA GLN A 12 -13.29 -5.31 -3.78
C GLN A 12 -12.50 -4.04 -4.04
N ASP A 13 -11.59 -3.70 -3.12
CA ASP A 13 -10.77 -2.48 -3.16
C ASP A 13 -9.33 -2.84 -3.52
N TYR A 14 -9.09 -3.04 -4.82
CA TYR A 14 -7.78 -3.25 -5.42
C TYR A 14 -7.78 -2.73 -6.86
N LYS A 15 -6.59 -2.47 -7.40
CA LYS A 15 -6.35 -2.20 -8.83
C LYS A 15 -5.06 -2.88 -9.27
N VAL A 16 -5.21 -3.92 -10.08
CA VAL A 16 -4.12 -4.72 -10.65
C VAL A 16 -4.34 -4.92 -12.15
N ALA A 17 -3.32 -5.37 -12.89
CA ALA A 17 -3.41 -5.56 -14.34
C ALA A 17 -4.49 -6.57 -14.73
N ASP A 18 -4.43 -7.78 -14.16
CA ASP A 18 -5.36 -8.86 -14.46
C ASP A 18 -5.48 -9.83 -13.27
N ILE A 19 -6.67 -9.88 -12.66
CA ILE A 19 -6.96 -10.75 -11.51
C ILE A 19 -6.95 -12.25 -11.90
N SER A 20 -7.08 -12.59 -13.19
CA SER A 20 -7.06 -13.98 -13.65
C SER A 20 -5.70 -14.65 -13.45
N LEU A 21 -4.63 -13.87 -13.30
CA LEU A 21 -3.27 -14.34 -13.07
C LEU A 21 -3.02 -14.88 -11.66
N ALA A 22 -3.97 -14.73 -10.74
CA ALA A 22 -3.79 -15.04 -9.33
C ALA A 22 -3.42 -16.52 -9.05
N ASP A 23 -3.94 -17.47 -9.84
CA ASP A 23 -3.61 -18.88 -9.65
C ASP A 23 -2.18 -19.22 -10.09
N TRP A 24 -1.64 -18.47 -11.06
CA TRP A 24 -0.22 -18.56 -11.41
C TRP A 24 0.64 -17.92 -10.32
N GLY A 25 0.30 -16.71 -9.86
CA GLY A 25 1.01 -16.07 -8.77
C GLY A 25 1.03 -16.89 -7.49
N ARG A 26 -0.07 -17.56 -7.15
CA ARG A 26 -0.12 -18.47 -5.99
C ARG A 26 0.89 -19.61 -6.11
N LYS A 27 1.07 -20.20 -7.28
CA LYS A 27 2.06 -21.27 -7.50
C LYS A 27 3.48 -20.76 -7.28
N GLU A 28 3.80 -19.58 -7.79
CA GLU A 28 5.13 -18.99 -7.62
C GLU A 28 5.39 -18.56 -6.17
N ILE A 29 4.41 -18.00 -5.48
CA ILE A 29 4.49 -17.68 -4.05
C ILE A 29 4.82 -18.94 -3.25
N SER A 30 4.13 -20.07 -3.47
CA SER A 30 4.42 -21.33 -2.77
C SER A 30 5.80 -21.92 -3.07
N ILE A 31 6.41 -21.56 -4.20
CA ILE A 31 7.81 -21.90 -4.48
C ILE A 31 8.73 -20.96 -3.71
N ALA A 32 8.48 -19.65 -3.76
CA ALA A 32 9.28 -18.63 -3.08
C ALA A 32 9.30 -18.81 -1.56
N GLU A 33 8.20 -19.27 -0.94
CA GLU A 33 8.16 -19.59 0.49
C GLU A 33 9.25 -20.59 0.90
N LYS A 34 9.62 -21.54 0.02
CA LYS A 34 10.70 -22.51 0.28
C LYS A 34 12.09 -21.87 0.26
N GLU A 35 12.25 -20.78 -0.49
CA GLU A 35 13.49 -20.04 -0.65
C GLU A 35 13.59 -18.82 0.29
N MET A 36 12.57 -18.59 1.13
CA MET A 36 12.50 -17.46 2.06
C MET A 36 12.39 -17.93 3.53
N PRO A 37 13.34 -18.74 4.03
CA PRO A 37 13.24 -19.37 5.35
C PRO A 37 13.16 -18.37 6.51
N GLY A 38 13.70 -17.16 6.34
CA GLY A 38 13.60 -16.10 7.35
C GLY A 38 12.16 -15.67 7.62
N LEU A 39 11.38 -15.43 6.57
CA LEU A 39 9.96 -15.07 6.70
C LEU A 39 9.13 -16.24 7.24
N MET A 40 9.40 -17.46 6.75
CA MET A 40 8.70 -18.65 7.24
C MET A 40 8.95 -18.88 8.73
N THR A 41 10.19 -18.70 9.20
CA THR A 41 10.54 -18.78 10.64
C THR A 41 9.80 -17.72 11.45
N ILE A 42 9.65 -16.50 10.93
CA ILE A 42 8.88 -15.43 11.60
C ILE A 42 7.40 -15.82 11.72
N ARG A 43 6.81 -16.36 10.65
CA ARG A 43 5.41 -16.85 10.67
C ARG A 43 5.24 -17.95 11.71
N GLU A 44 6.08 -18.98 11.68
CA GLU A 44 6.04 -20.10 12.64
C GLU A 44 6.12 -19.61 14.09
N LYS A 45 6.99 -18.63 14.36
CA LYS A 45 7.22 -18.13 15.70
C LYS A 45 6.09 -17.24 16.24
N TYR A 46 5.48 -16.41 15.38
CA TYR A 46 4.64 -15.30 15.85
C TYR A 46 3.21 -15.28 15.29
N ALA A 47 2.85 -16.09 14.30
CA ALA A 47 1.48 -16.11 13.76
C ALA A 47 0.43 -16.47 14.83
N ALA A 48 0.77 -17.36 15.78
CA ALA A 48 -0.13 -17.74 16.87
C ALA A 48 -0.43 -16.59 17.83
N SER A 49 0.53 -15.70 18.10
CA SER A 49 0.36 -14.57 19.02
C SER A 49 -0.20 -13.31 18.33
N LYS A 50 -0.21 -13.27 16.99
CA LYS A 50 -0.71 -12.16 16.17
C LYS A 50 -0.24 -10.77 16.68
N PRO A 51 1.08 -10.51 16.75
CA PRO A 51 1.61 -9.29 17.35
C PRO A 51 1.18 -8.01 16.61
N LEU A 52 0.75 -8.10 15.35
CA LEU A 52 0.26 -6.99 14.54
C LEU A 52 -1.27 -6.93 14.50
N ALA A 53 -1.97 -7.66 15.37
CA ALA A 53 -3.44 -7.64 15.42
C ALA A 53 -3.98 -6.21 15.56
N GLY A 54 -4.79 -5.80 14.58
CA GLY A 54 -5.41 -4.46 14.54
C GLY A 54 -4.49 -3.34 14.06
N VAL A 55 -3.24 -3.65 13.70
CA VAL A 55 -2.29 -2.68 13.15
C VAL A 55 -2.54 -2.50 11.65
N ARG A 56 -2.69 -1.24 11.23
CA ARG A 56 -2.80 -0.86 9.82
C ARG A 56 -1.41 -0.62 9.23
N VAL A 57 -1.03 -1.40 8.23
CA VAL A 57 0.26 -1.33 7.54
C VAL A 57 0.04 -0.92 6.09
N THR A 58 0.76 0.10 5.65
CA THR A 58 0.91 0.42 4.22
C THR A 58 2.30 0.01 3.77
N GLY A 59 2.40 -0.69 2.64
CA GLY A 59 3.66 -0.97 1.98
C GLY A 59 3.80 -0.20 0.67
N SER A 60 5.00 0.30 0.42
CA SER A 60 5.44 0.95 -0.82
C SER A 60 6.79 0.36 -1.23
N LEU A 61 6.75 -0.93 -1.61
CA LEU A 61 7.89 -1.72 -2.06
C LEU A 61 7.54 -2.32 -3.41
N HIS A 62 8.54 -2.69 -4.22
CA HIS A 62 8.31 -3.42 -5.46
C HIS A 62 7.30 -4.58 -5.29
N MET A 63 6.21 -4.57 -6.05
CA MET A 63 5.15 -5.60 -5.94
C MET A 63 5.54 -6.89 -6.68
N THR A 64 6.43 -7.68 -6.08
CA THR A 64 6.99 -8.93 -6.62
C THR A 64 6.47 -10.17 -5.88
N ILE A 65 6.87 -11.36 -6.32
CA ILE A 65 6.66 -12.63 -5.62
C ILE A 65 7.30 -12.63 -4.23
N GLN A 66 8.49 -12.05 -4.08
CA GLN A 66 9.17 -11.97 -2.78
C GLN A 66 8.39 -11.06 -1.82
N THR A 67 7.93 -9.91 -2.31
CA THR A 67 7.10 -8.98 -1.55
C THR A 67 5.74 -9.59 -1.22
N ALA A 68 5.18 -10.44 -2.09
CA ALA A 68 3.96 -11.18 -1.79
C ALA A 68 4.12 -12.09 -0.55
N VAL A 69 5.27 -12.77 -0.40
CA VAL A 69 5.58 -13.56 0.82
C VAL A 69 5.73 -12.64 2.05
N LEU A 70 6.31 -11.45 1.90
CA LEU A 70 6.37 -10.45 2.99
C LEU A 70 4.96 -9.99 3.40
N ILE A 71 4.11 -9.62 2.44
CA ILE A 71 2.72 -9.19 2.68
C ILE A 71 1.95 -10.26 3.45
N GLU A 72 1.99 -11.50 2.98
CA GLU A 72 1.29 -12.60 3.64
C GLU A 72 1.86 -12.88 5.04
N THR A 73 3.16 -12.65 5.26
CA THR A 73 3.74 -12.72 6.61
C THR A 73 3.13 -11.67 7.53
N LEU A 74 3.01 -10.41 7.07
CA LEU A 74 2.39 -9.33 7.85
C LEU A 74 0.92 -9.64 8.18
N VAL A 75 0.18 -10.19 7.22
CA VAL A 75 -1.22 -10.62 7.42
C VAL A 75 -1.31 -11.78 8.42
N ASP A 76 -0.45 -12.79 8.31
CA ASP A 76 -0.39 -13.92 9.26
C ASP A 76 -0.07 -13.46 10.69
N LEU A 77 0.76 -12.42 10.81
CA LEU A 77 1.07 -11.73 12.07
C LEU A 77 -0.09 -10.86 12.60
N GLY A 78 -1.19 -10.73 11.85
CA GLY A 78 -2.43 -10.06 12.26
C GLY A 78 -2.66 -8.66 11.70
N ALA A 79 -1.77 -8.15 10.83
CA ALA A 79 -1.90 -6.81 10.27
C ALA A 79 -3.05 -6.68 9.25
N SER A 80 -3.64 -5.49 9.17
CA SER A 80 -4.43 -5.06 8.01
C SER A 80 -3.51 -4.35 7.03
N VAL A 81 -3.33 -4.92 5.84
CA VAL A 81 -2.31 -4.48 4.88
C VAL A 81 -2.94 -3.83 3.64
N ARG A 82 -2.33 -2.74 3.17
CA ARG A 82 -2.58 -2.13 1.85
C ARG A 82 -1.25 -1.91 1.15
N TRP A 83 -1.18 -2.06 -0.16
CA TRP A 83 0.09 -2.06 -0.88
C TRP A 83 0.06 -1.31 -2.21
N ALA A 84 1.15 -0.61 -2.50
CA ALA A 84 1.52 -0.08 -3.81
C ALA A 84 2.96 -0.47 -4.16
N SER A 85 3.31 -0.44 -5.44
CA SER A 85 4.70 -0.58 -5.89
C SER A 85 5.45 0.75 -5.71
N CYS A 86 6.77 0.72 -5.46
CA CYS A 86 7.64 1.91 -5.45
C CYS A 86 8.31 2.18 -6.82
N ASN A 87 7.94 1.43 -7.86
CA ASN A 87 8.42 1.66 -9.22
C ASN A 87 7.41 1.19 -10.28
N ILE A 88 7.28 1.98 -11.33
CA ILE A 88 6.32 1.78 -12.42
C ILE A 88 6.55 0.50 -13.25
N PHE A 89 7.73 -0.12 -13.20
CA PHE A 89 8.07 -1.31 -13.99
C PHE A 89 8.37 -2.57 -13.16
N SER A 90 8.42 -2.46 -11.84
CA SER A 90 8.86 -3.56 -10.96
C SER A 90 7.75 -4.57 -10.65
N THR A 91 6.48 -4.19 -10.80
CA THR A 91 5.36 -5.08 -10.48
C THR A 91 5.43 -6.36 -11.30
N GLN A 92 5.25 -7.50 -10.62
CA GLN A 92 4.96 -8.79 -11.22
C GLN A 92 3.45 -9.01 -11.12
N ASP A 93 2.74 -8.82 -12.22
CA ASP A 93 1.26 -8.73 -12.20
C ASP A 93 0.57 -9.98 -11.63
N HIS A 94 1.16 -11.16 -11.82
CA HIS A 94 0.65 -12.41 -11.23
C HIS A 94 0.80 -12.44 -9.71
N ALA A 95 1.88 -11.87 -9.15
CA ALA A 95 2.05 -11.69 -7.71
C ALA A 95 1.00 -10.72 -7.15
N ALA A 96 0.83 -9.56 -7.81
CA ALA A 96 -0.18 -8.56 -7.43
C ALA A 96 -1.60 -9.15 -7.45
N ALA A 97 -1.94 -9.92 -8.50
CA ALA A 97 -3.23 -10.61 -8.61
C ALA A 97 -3.43 -11.65 -7.51
N ALA A 98 -2.40 -12.43 -7.17
CA ALA A 98 -2.48 -13.46 -6.13
C ALA A 98 -2.74 -12.86 -4.73
N ILE A 99 -2.12 -11.71 -4.43
CA ILE A 99 -2.34 -10.97 -3.19
C ILE A 99 -3.70 -10.26 -3.19
N ALA A 100 -4.10 -9.64 -4.30
CA ALA A 100 -5.43 -9.05 -4.42
C ALA A 100 -6.55 -10.09 -4.21
N LYS A 101 -6.39 -11.29 -4.79
CA LYS A 101 -7.35 -12.39 -4.64
C LYS A 101 -7.42 -12.95 -3.21
N SER A 102 -6.37 -12.81 -2.39
CA SER A 102 -6.39 -13.23 -0.98
C SER A 102 -7.15 -12.25 -0.08
N GLY A 103 -7.56 -11.09 -0.60
CA GLY A 103 -8.35 -10.08 0.10
C GLY A 103 -7.54 -8.88 0.60
N VAL A 104 -6.23 -8.82 0.31
CA VAL A 104 -5.39 -7.65 0.58
C VAL A 104 -5.59 -6.59 -0.50
N SER A 105 -5.69 -5.32 -0.13
CA SER A 105 -5.79 -4.22 -1.09
C SER A 105 -4.44 -3.94 -1.76
N VAL A 106 -4.36 -4.19 -3.06
CA VAL A 106 -3.16 -3.95 -3.88
C VAL A 106 -3.50 -2.97 -4.99
N PHE A 107 -2.70 -1.91 -5.13
CA PHE A 107 -2.78 -0.91 -6.17
C PHE A 107 -1.44 -0.90 -6.90
N ALA A 108 -1.26 -1.82 -7.83
CA ALA A 108 0.00 -2.00 -8.54
C ALA A 108 -0.19 -2.78 -9.84
N TRP A 109 0.42 -2.33 -10.92
CA TRP A 109 0.60 -3.09 -12.15
C TRP A 109 1.90 -2.71 -12.85
N LYS A 110 2.35 -3.55 -13.79
CA LYS A 110 3.54 -3.25 -14.58
C LYS A 110 3.19 -2.24 -15.68
N GLY A 111 4.02 -1.21 -15.82
CA GLY A 111 3.89 -0.18 -16.86
C GLY A 111 2.95 0.95 -16.49
N GLU A 112 2.88 1.32 -15.22
CA GLU A 112 2.16 2.51 -14.74
C GLU A 112 2.71 3.81 -15.38
N SER A 113 1.82 4.77 -15.61
CA SER A 113 2.22 6.18 -15.75
C SER A 113 2.57 6.79 -14.39
N LEU A 114 3.20 7.97 -14.37
CA LEU A 114 3.51 8.66 -13.12
C LEU A 114 2.24 9.05 -12.36
N GLU A 115 1.18 9.46 -13.06
CA GLU A 115 -0.12 9.77 -12.48
C GLU A 115 -0.75 8.53 -11.81
N GLU A 116 -0.68 7.38 -12.46
CA GLU A 116 -1.17 6.11 -11.89
C GLU A 116 -0.33 5.67 -10.69
N TYR A 117 0.98 5.81 -10.76
CA TYR A 117 1.91 5.51 -9.66
C TYR A 117 1.57 6.28 -8.39
N TRP A 118 1.50 7.62 -8.48
CA TRP A 118 1.19 8.46 -7.33
C TRP A 118 -0.26 8.28 -6.84
N TRP A 119 -1.19 7.96 -7.75
CA TRP A 119 -2.54 7.53 -7.36
C TRP A 119 -2.51 6.22 -6.57
N CYS A 120 -1.75 5.22 -7.00
CA CYS A 120 -1.56 3.95 -6.29
C CYS A 120 -1.00 4.18 -4.88
N THR A 121 0.04 5.01 -4.75
CA THR A 121 0.62 5.41 -3.45
C THR A 121 -0.44 6.02 -2.54
N TYR A 122 -1.26 6.93 -3.05
CA TYR A 122 -2.37 7.52 -2.27
C TYR A 122 -3.44 6.49 -1.87
N GLN A 123 -3.82 5.56 -2.75
CA GLN A 123 -4.77 4.50 -2.44
C GLN A 123 -4.23 3.55 -1.35
N ALA A 124 -2.95 3.22 -1.39
CA ALA A 124 -2.30 2.39 -0.38
C ALA A 124 -2.22 3.07 0.99
N LEU A 125 -2.05 4.40 1.03
CA LEU A 125 -2.11 5.21 2.26
C LEU A 125 -3.53 5.45 2.79
N SER A 126 -4.55 5.20 1.98
CA SER A 126 -5.95 5.45 2.30
C SER A 126 -6.63 4.23 2.88
N HIS A 127 -6.51 4.05 4.20
CA HIS A 127 -7.18 2.98 4.93
C HIS A 127 -8.68 3.29 5.13
N PRO A 128 -9.50 2.25 5.39
CA PRO A 128 -10.94 2.43 5.64
C PRO A 128 -11.25 3.47 6.73
N ASP A 129 -12.46 4.02 6.67
CA ASP A 129 -12.97 5.04 7.60
C ASP A 129 -12.16 6.35 7.61
N GLY A 130 -11.52 6.68 6.48
CA GLY A 130 -10.69 7.89 6.33
C GLY A 130 -9.35 7.83 7.06
N LYS A 131 -8.96 6.66 7.58
CA LYS A 131 -7.73 6.51 8.37
C LYS A 131 -6.49 6.44 7.48
N GLY A 132 -5.34 6.75 8.08
CA GLY A 132 -4.03 6.45 7.54
C GLY A 132 -3.42 5.16 8.10
N PRO A 133 -2.24 4.74 7.60
CA PRO A 133 -1.47 3.68 8.23
C PRO A 133 -1.04 4.03 9.65
N GLN A 134 -0.82 3.00 10.46
CA GLN A 134 -0.07 3.13 11.71
C GLN A 134 1.41 2.85 11.49
N LEU A 135 1.74 1.95 10.57
CA LEU A 135 3.10 1.63 10.18
C LEU A 135 3.25 1.67 8.67
N ILE A 136 4.42 2.09 8.21
CA ILE A 136 4.79 2.09 6.79
C ILE A 136 6.03 1.21 6.60
N VAL A 137 6.00 0.39 5.55
CA VAL A 137 7.20 -0.27 5.00
C VAL A 137 7.47 0.41 3.66
N ASP A 138 8.57 1.15 3.57
CA ASP A 138 8.86 2.04 2.44
C ASP A 138 10.18 1.63 1.77
N ASP A 139 10.29 1.92 0.48
CA ASP A 139 11.48 1.69 -0.35
C ASP A 139 11.59 2.85 -1.35
N GLY A 140 12.54 3.74 -1.09
CA GLY A 140 12.76 4.99 -1.82
C GLY A 140 12.11 6.21 -1.16
N GLY A 141 11.27 6.02 -0.14
CA GLY A 141 10.71 7.09 0.68
C GLY A 141 9.51 7.84 0.07
N ASP A 142 8.90 7.36 -1.01
CA ASP A 142 7.83 8.08 -1.71
C ASP A 142 6.52 8.16 -0.93
N ALA A 143 6.14 7.08 -0.23
CA ALA A 143 4.96 7.11 0.64
C ALA A 143 5.17 8.09 1.81
N THR A 144 6.37 8.07 2.38
CA THR A 144 6.81 9.00 3.43
C THR A 144 6.81 10.44 2.92
N LEU A 145 7.37 10.70 1.74
CA LEU A 145 7.40 12.03 1.10
C LEU A 145 6.00 12.58 0.92
N LEU A 146 5.06 11.76 0.42
CA LEU A 146 3.69 12.20 0.16
C LEU A 146 2.97 12.63 1.45
N ILE A 147 3.15 11.88 2.55
CA ILE A 147 2.60 12.26 3.87
C ILE A 147 3.20 13.59 4.35
N HIS A 148 4.52 13.73 4.30
CA HIS A 148 5.20 14.95 4.75
C HIS A 148 4.77 16.17 3.94
N LYS A 149 4.73 16.07 2.60
CA LYS A 149 4.33 17.17 1.73
C LYS A 149 2.84 17.51 1.85
N GLY A 150 2.00 16.51 2.06
CA GLY A 150 0.60 16.71 2.37
C GLY A 150 0.39 17.46 3.68
N TYR A 151 1.09 17.05 4.74
CA TYR A 151 1.03 17.72 6.04
C TYR A 151 1.55 19.17 5.96
N GLU A 152 2.70 19.40 5.30
CA GLU A 152 3.23 20.75 5.07
C GLU A 152 2.22 21.65 4.34
N LEU A 153 1.53 21.12 3.33
CA LEU A 153 0.50 21.84 2.58
C LEU A 153 -0.68 22.23 3.48
N GLU A 154 -1.11 21.35 4.37
CA GLU A 154 -2.20 21.62 5.32
C GLU A 154 -1.77 22.61 6.43
N GLU A 155 -0.48 22.66 6.76
CA GLU A 155 0.13 23.68 7.64
C GLU A 155 0.37 25.03 6.94
N GLY A 156 -0.01 25.15 5.65
CA GLY A 156 0.02 26.41 4.91
C GLY A 156 1.22 26.62 4.00
N SER A 157 2.04 25.58 3.74
CA SER A 157 3.09 25.63 2.73
C SER A 157 2.50 25.93 1.35
N ASP A 158 3.17 26.80 0.58
CA ASP A 158 2.83 27.12 -0.80
C ASP A 158 3.60 26.28 -1.82
N TRP A 159 4.42 25.31 -1.36
CA TRP A 159 5.25 24.48 -2.22
C TRP A 159 4.44 23.79 -3.33
N ALA A 160 3.26 23.24 -3.01
CA ALA A 160 2.41 22.59 -4.00
C ALA A 160 1.85 23.53 -5.08
N LYS A 161 1.88 24.85 -4.84
CA LYS A 161 1.43 25.89 -5.77
C LYS A 161 2.60 26.53 -6.54
N SER A 162 3.84 26.18 -6.18
CA SER A 162 5.04 26.68 -6.84
C SER A 162 5.32 25.95 -8.15
N LYS A 163 6.14 26.56 -9.01
CA LYS A 163 6.60 25.93 -10.26
C LYS A 163 7.35 24.62 -9.95
N SER A 164 6.97 23.54 -10.62
CA SER A 164 7.61 22.22 -10.50
C SER A 164 8.97 22.17 -11.20
N ALA A 165 9.93 21.44 -10.64
CA ALA A 165 11.25 21.25 -11.27
C ALA A 165 11.21 20.19 -12.38
N ASN A 166 10.34 19.18 -12.26
CA ASN A 166 10.17 18.12 -13.24
C ASN A 166 8.69 17.65 -13.33
N LYS A 167 8.42 16.70 -14.22
CA LYS A 167 7.07 16.18 -14.47
C LYS A 167 6.51 15.40 -13.28
N GLU A 168 7.34 14.61 -12.61
CA GLU A 168 6.92 13.83 -11.45
C GLU A 168 6.53 14.72 -10.28
N GLU A 169 7.32 15.75 -9.99
CA GLU A 169 7.00 16.75 -8.99
C GLU A 169 5.66 17.44 -9.30
N GLN A 170 5.38 17.72 -10.58
CA GLN A 170 4.08 18.28 -10.97
C GLN A 170 2.93 17.33 -10.63
N VAL A 171 3.09 16.03 -10.87
CA VAL A 171 2.06 15.02 -10.55
C VAL A 171 1.80 14.96 -9.04
N ILE A 172 2.86 14.97 -8.22
CA ILE A 172 2.73 15.00 -6.75
C ILE A 172 1.97 16.25 -6.31
N LYS A 173 2.35 17.43 -6.83
CA LYS A 173 1.69 18.68 -6.48
C LYS A 173 0.22 18.70 -6.88
N ASP A 174 -0.11 18.23 -8.08
CA ASP A 174 -1.49 18.15 -8.56
C ASP A 174 -2.33 17.23 -7.66
N LEU A 175 -1.80 16.06 -7.28
CA LEU A 175 -2.44 15.14 -6.34
C LEU A 175 -2.65 15.76 -4.95
N LEU A 176 -1.67 16.47 -4.42
CA LEU A 176 -1.80 17.14 -3.12
C LEU A 176 -2.86 18.25 -3.14
N LEU A 177 -2.93 19.03 -4.21
CA LEU A 177 -3.96 20.05 -4.38
C LEU A 177 -5.36 19.44 -4.61
N GLU A 178 -5.44 18.29 -5.27
CA GLU A 178 -6.69 17.54 -5.39
C GLU A 178 -7.16 17.03 -4.04
N THR A 179 -6.31 16.31 -3.30
CA THR A 179 -6.64 15.77 -1.97
C THR A 179 -7.01 16.86 -0.97
N GLN A 180 -6.32 18.01 -0.97
CA GLN A 180 -6.68 19.17 -0.13
C GLN A 180 -8.06 19.74 -0.46
N ARG A 181 -8.49 19.75 -1.73
CA ARG A 181 -9.83 20.21 -2.12
C ARG A 181 -10.93 19.25 -1.65
N GLU A 182 -10.65 17.95 -1.62
CA GLU A 182 -11.59 16.93 -1.15
C GLU A 182 -11.69 16.90 0.38
N ASN A 183 -10.55 16.91 1.06
CA ASN A 183 -10.46 16.96 2.52
C ASN A 183 -9.23 17.80 2.92
N PRO A 184 -9.42 19.02 3.46
CA PRO A 184 -8.31 19.90 3.84
C PRO A 184 -7.55 19.47 5.10
N TYR A 185 -7.97 18.36 5.75
CA TYR A 185 -7.34 17.78 6.93
C TYR A 185 -6.90 16.33 6.71
N ARG A 186 -6.83 15.88 5.46
CA ARG A 186 -6.53 14.50 5.07
C ARG A 186 -5.23 14.03 5.70
N TRP A 187 -4.17 14.83 5.62
CA TRP A 187 -2.83 14.44 6.05
C TRP A 187 -2.63 14.62 7.55
N HIS A 188 -3.26 15.62 8.18
CA HIS A 188 -3.40 15.69 9.64
C HIS A 188 -4.08 14.44 10.20
N GLU A 189 -5.12 13.94 9.54
CA GLU A 189 -5.81 12.71 9.94
C GLU A 189 -4.94 11.45 9.76
N VAL A 190 -4.18 11.37 8.67
CA VAL A 190 -3.21 10.28 8.45
C VAL A 190 -2.15 10.25 9.56
N VAL A 191 -1.55 11.40 9.87
CA VAL A 191 -0.41 11.47 10.80
C VAL A 191 -0.80 11.19 12.25
N LYS A 192 -2.06 11.44 12.67
CA LYS A 192 -2.53 11.21 14.06
C LYS A 192 -2.20 9.82 14.61
N ASP A 193 -2.35 8.79 13.77
CA ASP A 193 -2.16 7.40 14.15
C ASP A 193 -0.82 6.81 13.69
N TRP A 194 -0.08 7.52 12.84
CA TRP A 194 1.19 7.05 12.29
C TRP A 194 2.26 6.96 13.39
N ARG A 195 2.88 5.78 13.53
CA ARG A 195 3.83 5.46 14.60
C ARG A 195 5.27 5.31 14.12
N GLY A 196 5.47 5.09 12.82
CA GLY A 196 6.80 4.97 12.26
C GLY A 196 6.83 4.38 10.86
N VAL A 197 8.03 4.42 10.28
CA VAL A 197 8.37 3.86 8.98
C VAL A 197 9.61 2.99 9.12
N SER A 198 9.65 1.88 8.40
CA SER A 198 10.86 1.11 8.12
C SER A 198 11.22 1.29 6.65
N GLU A 199 12.36 1.94 6.39
CA GLU A 199 12.89 2.23 5.05
C GLU A 199 13.89 1.13 4.63
N GLU A 200 13.75 0.63 3.41
CA GLU A 200 14.53 -0.51 2.89
C GLU A 200 15.90 -0.10 2.32
N THR A 201 15.99 1.07 1.68
CA THR A 201 17.13 1.42 0.82
C THR A 201 17.90 2.68 1.27
N THR A 202 19.02 2.97 0.60
CA THR A 202 19.96 4.07 0.94
C THR A 202 19.68 5.39 0.22
N THR A 203 19.25 5.31 -1.05
CA THR A 203 18.96 6.36 -2.06
C THR A 203 19.86 7.60 -2.12
#